data_AF-A0A5M4D2X3-F1
#
_entry.id   AF-A0A5M4D2X3-F1
#
_cell.length_a   1.000
_cell.length_b   1.000
_cell.length_c   1.000
_cell.angle_alpha   90.00
_cell.angle_beta   90.00
_cell.angle_gamma   90.00
#
_symmetry.space_group_name_H-M   'P 1'
#
loop_
_entity.id
_entity.type
_entity.pdbx_description
1 polymer ?
#
loop_
_entity_poly.entity_id
_entity_poly.type
_entity_poly.pdbx_seq_one_letter_code
_entity_poly.pdbx_strand_id
1 'polypeptide(L)'
;MGVLLSAALLKAADISEFRDALANGWNVPDGWSDVLAVTVPAVEMSLAVAWFLGLARRVVIWGAAAFLVCVTGAFVWQWILRAPPDCMCFGRIKMFEDAQQAAMWVVIRNAGLLCLLLAGAWLSRARPTPQEASPFEGGSHAPRLHAH
;
A
#
# COMPACT_ATOMS: atom_id res chain seq x y z
N MET A 1 1.62 5.56 -0.94
CA MET A 1 2.00 5.37 0.47
C MET A 1 1.42 6.42 1.41
N GLY A 2 1.42 7.71 1.06
CA GLY A 2 0.72 8.73 1.86
C GLY A 2 -0.73 8.36 2.16
N VAL A 3 -1.43 7.74 1.20
CA VAL A 3 -2.79 7.24 1.38
C VAL A 3 -2.93 6.13 2.44
N LEU A 4 -1.98 5.18 2.52
CA LEU A 4 -1.99 4.13 3.55
C LEU A 4 -1.66 4.74 4.91
N LEU A 5 -0.74 5.72 4.96
CA LEU A 5 -0.41 6.42 6.18
C LEU A 5 -1.61 7.21 6.74
N SER A 6 -2.30 7.98 5.90
CA SER A 6 -3.51 8.70 6.30
C SER A 6 -4.60 7.75 6.76
N ALA A 7 -4.81 6.64 6.04
CA ALA A 7 -5.78 5.62 6.41
C ALA A 7 -5.46 4.97 7.77
N ALA A 8 -4.19 4.65 8.03
CA ALA A 8 -3.75 4.09 9.30
C ALA A 8 -3.98 5.07 10.46
N LEU A 9 -3.62 6.35 10.27
CA LEU A 9 -3.80 7.39 11.28
C LEU A 9 -5.27 7.62 11.60
N LEU A 10 -6.14 7.65 10.59
CA LEU A 10 -7.59 7.80 10.79
C LEU A 10 -8.20 6.62 11.53
N LYS A 11 -7.80 5.38 11.20
CA LYS A 11 -8.26 4.20 11.95
C LYS A 11 -7.70 4.12 13.36
N ALA A 12 -6.47 4.61 13.58
CA ALA A 12 -5.87 4.67 14.90
C ALA A 12 -6.50 5.75 15.79
N ALA A 13 -6.97 6.86 15.19
CA ALA A 13 -7.68 7.91 15.91
C ALA A 13 -9.06 7.43 16.41
N ASP A 14 -9.80 6.68 15.58
CA ASP A 14 -11.15 6.19 15.89
C ASP A 14 -11.21 4.65 15.92
N ILE A 15 -10.34 4.02 16.71
CA ILE A 15 -10.21 2.55 16.73
C ILE A 15 -11.48 1.83 17.20
N SER A 16 -12.22 2.41 18.14
CA SER A 16 -13.49 1.86 18.62
C SER A 16 -14.54 1.83 17.51
N GLU A 17 -14.56 2.86 16.66
CA GLU A 17 -15.52 2.95 15.57
C GLU A 17 -15.13 2.05 14.40
N PHE A 18 -13.83 1.89 14.14
CA PHE A 18 -13.35 0.91 13.17
C PHE A 18 -13.68 -0.53 13.62
N ARG A 19 -13.52 -0.83 14.92
CA ARG A 19 -13.95 -2.09 15.52
C ARG A 19 -15.45 -2.31 15.39
N ASP A 20 -16.26 -1.29 15.68
CA ASP A 20 -17.73 -1.39 15.55
C ASP A 20 -18.15 -1.57 14.10
N ALA A 21 -17.45 -0.94 13.14
CA ALA A 21 -17.64 -1.19 11.72
C ALA A 21 -17.27 -2.63 11.35
N LEU A 22 -16.21 -3.21 11.92
CA LEU A 22 -15.86 -4.61 11.71
C LEU A 22 -16.90 -5.57 12.31
N ALA A 23 -17.35 -5.32 13.53
CA ALA A 23 -18.30 -6.17 14.24
C ALA A 23 -19.70 -6.10 13.61
N ASN A 24 -20.22 -4.89 13.38
CA ASN A 24 -21.61 -4.66 12.95
C ASN A 24 -21.73 -4.51 11.44
N GLY A 25 -20.81 -3.78 10.80
CA GLY A 25 -20.81 -3.54 9.36
C GLY A 25 -20.29 -4.76 8.60
N TRP A 26 -19.14 -5.30 9.02
CA TRP A 26 -18.51 -6.48 8.39
C TRP A 26 -18.99 -7.82 8.94
N ASN A 27 -19.81 -7.80 10.01
CA ASN A 27 -20.31 -9.00 10.67
C ASN A 27 -19.18 -9.97 11.05
N VAL A 28 -18.02 -9.41 11.40
CA VAL A 28 -16.86 -10.18 11.87
C VAL A 28 -17.13 -10.58 13.32
N PRO A 29 -16.86 -11.83 13.72
CA PRO A 29 -17.01 -12.26 15.11
C PRO A 29 -16.16 -11.38 16.05
N ASP A 30 -16.65 -11.10 17.26
CA ASP A 30 -16.01 -10.15 18.20
C ASP A 30 -14.53 -10.44 18.47
N GLY A 31 -14.14 -11.71 18.59
CA GLY A 31 -12.73 -12.07 18.79
C GLY A 31 -11.82 -11.71 17.61
N TRP A 32 -12.36 -11.67 16.38
CA TRP A 32 -11.62 -11.29 15.18
C TRP A 32 -11.69 -9.79 14.91
N SER A 33 -12.77 -9.11 15.32
CA SER A 33 -12.90 -7.67 15.12
C SER A 33 -11.85 -6.90 15.95
N ASP A 34 -11.57 -7.31 17.18
CA ASP A 34 -10.51 -6.73 18.02
C ASP A 34 -9.11 -6.92 17.40
N VAL A 35 -8.83 -8.12 16.91
CA VAL A 35 -7.54 -8.44 16.27
C VAL A 35 -7.37 -7.64 14.97
N LEU A 36 -8.40 -7.58 14.14
CA LEU A 36 -8.36 -6.84 12.87
C LEU A 36 -8.30 -5.33 13.11
N ALA A 37 -8.97 -4.82 14.14
CA ALA A 37 -8.96 -3.41 14.50
C ALA A 37 -7.54 -2.90 14.81
N VAL A 38 -6.67 -3.76 15.35
CA VAL A 38 -5.27 -3.42 15.64
C VAL A 38 -4.34 -3.78 14.49
N THR A 39 -4.49 -4.97 13.90
CA THR A 39 -3.54 -5.49 12.90
C THR A 39 -3.63 -4.76 11.57
N VAL A 40 -4.82 -4.38 11.12
CA VAL A 40 -5.01 -3.67 9.84
C VAL A 40 -4.32 -2.30 9.85
N PRO A 41 -4.56 -1.40 10.82
CA PRO A 41 -3.84 -0.13 10.89
C PRO A 41 -2.33 -0.31 11.09
N ALA A 42 -1.90 -1.33 11.86
CA ALA A 42 -0.48 -1.61 12.07
C ALA A 42 0.23 -2.02 10.76
N VAL A 43 -0.42 -2.83 9.92
CA VAL A 43 0.09 -3.20 8.59
C VAL A 43 0.13 -1.99 7.65
N GLU A 44 -0.92 -1.17 7.63
CA GLU A 44 -0.97 0.05 6.82
C GLU A 44 0.16 1.03 7.21
N MET A 45 0.37 1.22 8.52
CA MET A 45 1.41 2.09 9.08
C MET A 45 2.81 1.57 8.77
N SER A 46 3.07 0.27 9.01
CA SER A 46 4.39 -0.33 8.78
C SER A 46 4.79 -0.32 7.31
N LEU A 47 3.86 -0.61 6.39
CA LEU A 47 4.11 -0.49 4.94
C LEU A 47 4.38 0.96 4.53
N ALA A 48 3.62 1.92 5.07
CA ALA A 48 3.83 3.32 4.75
C ALA A 48 5.20 3.83 5.25
N VAL A 49 5.53 3.56 6.52
CA VAL A 49 6.80 3.95 7.15
C VAL A 49 7.98 3.29 6.45
N ALA A 50 7.92 1.98 6.18
CA ALA A 50 8.99 1.26 5.48
C ALA A 50 9.29 1.87 4.11
N TRP A 51 8.26 2.31 3.38
CA TRP A 51 8.45 2.98 2.09
C TRP A 51 9.07 4.37 2.22
N PHE A 52 8.63 5.18 3.21
CA PHE A 52 9.19 6.50 3.47
C PHE A 52 10.67 6.43 3.87
N LEU A 53 11.04 5.42 4.66
CA LEU A 53 12.43 5.14 5.03
C LEU A 53 13.26 4.56 3.86
N GLY A 54 12.62 4.23 2.73
CA GLY A 54 13.30 3.67 1.57
C GLY A 54 13.71 2.20 1.71
N LEU A 55 13.28 1.51 2.77
CA LEU A 55 13.60 0.10 2.98
C LEU A 55 12.87 -0.77 1.96
N ALA A 56 13.62 -1.67 1.31
CA ALA A 56 13.10 -2.72 0.43
C ALA A 56 11.93 -2.27 -0.46
N ARG A 57 12.05 -1.09 -1.11
CA ARG A 57 10.95 -0.41 -1.82
C ARG A 57 10.14 -1.34 -2.73
N ARG A 58 10.80 -2.27 -3.43
CA ARG A 58 10.12 -3.27 -4.27
C ARG A 58 9.22 -4.21 -3.46
N VAL A 59 9.71 -4.75 -2.35
CA VAL A 59 8.94 -5.63 -1.45
C VAL A 59 7.78 -4.87 -0.83
N VAL A 60 7.99 -3.64 -0.39
CA VAL A 60 6.94 -2.80 0.21
C VAL A 60 5.85 -2.44 -0.81
N ILE A 61 6.22 -2.17 -2.06
CA ILE A 61 5.26 -1.92 -3.15
C ILE A 61 4.41 -3.17 -3.43
N TRP A 62 5.04 -4.34 -3.54
CA TRP A 62 4.30 -5.59 -3.74
C TRP A 62 3.44 -5.97 -2.54
N GLY A 63 3.93 -5.76 -1.32
CA GLY A 63 3.19 -5.97 -0.08
C GLY A 63 1.97 -5.06 0.03
N ALA A 64 2.13 -3.77 -0.28
CA ALA A 64 1.03 -2.82 -0.34
C ALA A 64 0.02 -3.19 -1.43
N ALA A 65 0.46 -3.62 -2.61
CA ALA A 65 -0.43 -4.05 -3.68
C ALA A 65 -1.23 -5.31 -3.28
N ALA A 66 -0.55 -6.32 -2.73
CA ALA A 66 -1.20 -7.53 -2.24
C ALA A 66 -2.22 -7.22 -1.14
N PHE A 67 -1.84 -6.36 -0.18
CA PHE A 67 -2.74 -5.91 0.88
C PHE A 67 -3.98 -5.19 0.31
N LEU A 68 -3.79 -4.29 -0.66
CA LEU A 68 -4.89 -3.57 -1.31
C LEU A 68 -5.83 -4.53 -2.05
N VAL A 69 -5.28 -5.55 -2.71
CA VAL A 69 -6.07 -6.60 -3.37
C VAL A 69 -6.84 -7.41 -2.34
N CYS A 70 -6.24 -7.81 -1.23
CA CYS A 70 -6.92 -8.55 -0.16
C CYS A 70 -8.09 -7.75 0.43
N VAL A 71 -7.86 -6.50 0.80
CA VAL A 71 -8.92 -5.64 1.39
C VAL A 71 -10.02 -5.34 0.37
N THR A 72 -9.65 -5.10 -0.89
CA THR A 72 -10.63 -4.89 -1.96
C THR A 72 -11.44 -6.16 -2.24
N GLY A 73 -10.78 -7.32 -2.27
CA GLY A 73 -11.43 -8.61 -2.44
C GLY A 73 -12.40 -8.92 -1.30
N ALA A 74 -12.00 -8.65 -0.05
CA ALA A 74 -12.86 -8.80 1.11
C ALA A 74 -14.09 -7.87 1.04
N PHE A 75 -13.90 -6.63 0.59
CA PHE A 75 -15.01 -5.68 0.38
C PHE A 75 -15.97 -6.16 -0.71
N VAL A 76 -15.45 -6.59 -1.86
CA VAL A 76 -16.27 -7.10 -2.98
C VAL A 76 -17.01 -8.37 -2.58
N TRP A 77 -16.33 -9.29 -1.90
CA TRP A 77 -16.94 -10.51 -1.38
C TRP A 77 -18.12 -10.20 -0.48
N GLN A 78 -17.94 -9.24 0.44
CA GLN A 78 -19.02 -8.85 1.32
C GLN A 78 -20.14 -8.10 0.59
N TRP A 79 -19.83 -7.26 -0.40
CA TRP A 79 -20.83 -6.58 -1.21
C TRP A 79 -21.67 -7.57 -2.06
N ILE A 80 -21.08 -8.66 -2.53
CA ILE A 80 -21.83 -9.68 -3.27
C ILE A 80 -22.76 -10.47 -2.34
N LEU A 81 -22.31 -10.78 -1.13
CA LEU A 81 -23.07 -11.63 -0.19
C LEU A 81 -24.04 -10.84 0.70
N ARG A 82 -23.81 -9.54 0.90
CA ARG A 82 -24.54 -8.66 1.83
C ARG A 82 -24.62 -7.23 1.28
N ALA A 83 -25.39 -6.37 1.95
CA ALA A 83 -25.39 -4.93 1.66
C ALA A 83 -23.99 -4.31 1.84
N PRO A 84 -23.63 -3.27 1.07
CA PRO A 84 -22.31 -2.66 1.10
C PRO A 84 -21.99 -2.15 2.52
N PRO A 85 -20.92 -2.66 3.16
CA PRO A 85 -20.55 -2.23 4.51
C PRO A 85 -19.84 -0.87 4.49
N ASP A 86 -19.97 -0.12 5.59
CA ASP A 86 -19.15 1.06 5.84
C ASP A 86 -17.69 0.62 6.03
N CYS A 87 -16.90 0.74 4.97
CA CYS A 87 -15.51 0.29 4.95
C CYS A 87 -14.59 1.04 5.93
N MET A 88 -15.01 2.20 6.48
CA MET A 88 -14.27 3.06 7.41
C MET A 88 -12.79 3.28 7.06
N CYS A 89 -12.41 3.13 5.79
CA CYS A 89 -11.02 3.22 5.34
C CYS A 89 -10.37 4.59 5.58
N PHE A 90 -11.19 5.62 5.82
CA PHE A 90 -10.80 7.00 6.16
C PHE A 90 -11.56 7.51 7.41
N GLY A 91 -12.07 6.63 8.27
CA GLY A 91 -12.94 7.01 9.38
C GLY A 91 -14.20 7.76 8.93
N ARG A 92 -14.69 8.67 9.79
CA ARG A 92 -15.95 9.42 9.62
C ARG A 92 -16.04 10.33 8.40
N ILE A 93 -14.93 10.58 7.70
CA ILE A 93 -14.90 11.47 6.52
C ILE A 93 -15.86 10.96 5.42
N LYS A 94 -16.13 9.64 5.37
CA LYS A 94 -17.08 9.05 4.41
C LYS A 94 -18.53 8.97 4.87
N MET A 95 -18.84 9.18 6.15
CA MET A 95 -20.23 9.14 6.63
C MET A 95 -21.07 10.34 6.15
N PHE A 96 -20.46 11.32 5.48
CA PHE A 96 -21.13 12.51 4.94
C PHE A 96 -21.54 12.41 3.46
N GLU A 97 -21.17 11.34 2.75
CA GLU A 97 -21.54 11.14 1.34
C GLU A 97 -22.22 9.77 1.17
N ASP A 98 -23.48 9.78 0.75
CA ASP A 98 -24.39 8.63 0.56
C ASP A 98 -23.68 7.28 0.33
N ALA A 99 -24.00 6.27 1.15
CA ALA A 99 -23.32 4.96 1.20
C ALA A 99 -23.15 4.25 -0.17
N GLN A 100 -24.02 4.52 -1.16
CA GLN A 100 -23.85 4.03 -2.54
C GLN A 100 -22.73 4.75 -3.31
N GLN A 101 -22.62 6.08 -3.20
CA GLN A 101 -21.52 6.84 -3.79
C GLN A 101 -20.20 6.51 -3.07
N ALA A 102 -20.25 6.28 -1.76
CA ALA A 102 -19.10 5.85 -0.98
C ALA A 102 -18.51 4.54 -1.52
N ALA A 103 -19.31 3.53 -1.85
CA ALA A 103 -18.82 2.25 -2.38
C ALA A 103 -18.13 2.42 -3.75
N MET A 104 -18.78 3.10 -4.70
CA MET A 104 -18.21 3.35 -6.03
C MET A 104 -16.92 4.18 -5.93
N TRP A 105 -16.86 5.13 -4.99
CA TRP A 105 -15.68 5.94 -4.74
C TRP A 105 -14.52 5.13 -4.14
N VAL A 106 -14.78 4.12 -3.29
CA VAL A 106 -13.71 3.20 -2.84
C VAL A 106 -13.12 2.48 -4.04
N VAL A 107 -13.96 1.91 -4.90
CA VAL A 107 -13.54 1.11 -6.05
C VAL A 107 -12.73 1.96 -7.03
N ILE A 108 -13.23 3.14 -7.39
CA ILE A 108 -12.52 4.07 -8.29
C ILE A 108 -11.18 4.50 -7.70
N ARG A 109 -11.14 4.84 -6.40
CA ARG A 109 -9.89 5.21 -5.73
C ARG A 109 -8.89 4.06 -5.72
N ASN A 110 -9.31 2.86 -5.34
CA ASN A 110 -8.42 1.71 -5.26
C ASN A 110 -7.90 1.32 -6.65
N ALA A 111 -8.75 1.34 -7.66
CA ALA A 111 -8.36 1.14 -9.05
C ALA A 111 -7.36 2.21 -9.54
N GLY A 112 -7.60 3.48 -9.23
CA GLY A 112 -6.70 4.59 -9.57
C GLY A 112 -5.33 4.45 -8.90
N LEU A 113 -5.29 4.08 -7.61
CA LEU A 113 -4.06 3.81 -6.89
C LEU A 113 -3.32 2.60 -7.45
N LEU A 114 -4.05 1.55 -7.84
CA LEU A 114 -3.48 0.37 -8.49
C LEU A 114 -2.84 0.76 -9.83
N CYS A 115 -3.54 1.53 -10.65
CA CYS A 115 -3.04 2.01 -11.94
C CYS A 115 -1.80 2.88 -11.78
N LEU A 116 -1.78 3.83 -10.84
CA LEU A 116 -0.61 4.67 -10.55
C LEU A 116 0.59 3.85 -10.08
N LEU A 117 0.34 2.84 -9.25
CA LEU A 117 1.38 1.97 -8.70
C LEU A 117 1.96 1.04 -9.78
N LEU A 118 1.11 0.50 -10.66
CA LEU A 118 1.52 -0.26 -11.84
C LEU A 118 2.25 0.62 -12.86
N ALA A 119 1.76 1.83 -13.13
CA ALA A 119 2.42 2.78 -14.03
C ALA A 119 3.79 3.20 -13.49
N GLY A 120 3.91 3.49 -12.19
CA GLY A 120 5.20 3.78 -11.54
C GLY A 120 6.15 2.57 -11.57
N ALA A 121 5.64 1.36 -11.36
CA ALA A 121 6.42 0.13 -11.49
C ALA A 121 6.90 -0.07 -12.95
N TRP A 122 6.07 0.23 -13.94
CA TRP A 122 6.41 0.13 -15.35
C TRP A 122 7.45 1.18 -15.77
N LEU A 123 7.26 2.45 -15.37
CA LEU A 123 8.22 3.55 -15.63
C LEU A 123 9.56 3.33 -14.93
N SER A 124 9.55 2.74 -13.73
CA SER A 124 10.78 2.44 -12.99
C SER A 124 11.56 1.25 -13.57
N ARG A 125 10.89 0.34 -14.30
CA ARG A 125 11.57 -0.68 -15.14
C ARG A 125 12.15 -0.09 -16.42
N ALA A 126 11.58 0.99 -16.93
CA ALA A 126 12.02 1.67 -18.14
C ALA A 126 13.22 2.61 -17.93
N ARG A 127 13.72 2.79 -16.69
CA ARG A 127 15.00 3.48 -16.45
C ARG A 127 16.15 2.50 -16.64
N PRO A 128 16.97 2.64 -17.69
CA PRO A 128 18.27 1.99 -17.72
C PRO A 128 19.07 2.53 -16.53
N THR A 129 19.66 1.65 -15.73
CA THR A 129 20.66 2.01 -14.74
C THR A 129 21.81 2.78 -15.42
N PRO A 130 22.03 4.08 -15.13
CA PRO A 130 23.22 4.78 -15.60
C PRO A 130 24.37 4.40 -14.66
N GLN A 131 24.96 3.21 -14.85
CA GLN A 131 26.13 2.78 -14.07
C GLN A 131 27.17 1.99 -14.89
N GLU A 132 27.24 2.22 -16.20
CA GLU A 132 28.33 1.71 -17.04
C GLU A 132 28.91 2.79 -17.98
N ALA A 133 28.87 4.05 -17.56
CA ALA A 133 29.56 5.14 -18.23
C ALA A 133 30.53 5.86 -17.27
N SER A 134 31.61 5.18 -16.91
CA SER A 134 32.88 5.85 -16.75
C SER A 134 33.95 5.02 -17.47
N PRO A 135 34.38 5.44 -18.67
CA PRO A 135 35.60 4.92 -19.24
C PRO A 135 36.75 5.43 -18.36
N PHE A 136 37.32 4.55 -17.54
CA PHE A 136 38.65 4.81 -16.98
C PHE A 136 39.67 4.41 -18.05
N GLU A 137 39.73 5.21 -19.12
CA GLU A 137 40.86 5.24 -20.04
C GLU A 137 41.88 6.26 -19.53
N GLY A 138 43.14 5.83 -19.41
CA GLY A 138 44.30 6.72 -19.56
C GLY A 138 45.23 6.82 -18.36
N GLY A 139 46.20 5.89 -18.25
CA GLY A 139 47.29 6.01 -17.29
C GLY A 139 48.37 4.94 -17.36
N SER A 140 49.01 4.78 -18.53
CA SER A 140 50.41 4.35 -18.75
C SER A 140 51.16 3.70 -17.57
N HIS A 141 51.38 2.38 -17.64
CA HIS A 141 52.62 1.77 -17.10
C HIS A 141 53.20 0.78 -18.11
N ALA A 142 54.35 1.17 -18.63
CA ALA A 142 55.21 0.49 -19.60
C ALA A 142 55.69 -0.90 -19.13
N PRO A 143 56.11 -1.78 -20.06
CA PRO A 143 56.62 -3.12 -19.75
C PRO A 143 58.00 -3.07 -19.09
N ARG A 144 58.15 -3.71 -17.92
CA ARG A 144 59.47 -4.04 -17.37
C ARG A 144 60.04 -5.27 -18.08
N LEU A 145 60.90 -5.02 -19.06
CA LEU A 145 61.93 -5.96 -19.47
C LEU A 145 62.99 -6.02 -18.35
N HIS A 146 63.13 -7.17 -17.69
CA HIS A 146 64.37 -7.54 -17.03
C HIS A 146 64.87 -8.84 -17.67
N ALA A 147 65.80 -8.68 -18.59
CA ALA A 147 66.82 -9.68 -18.87
C ALA A 147 67.98 -9.41 -17.91
N HIS A 148 68.39 -10.43 -17.16
CA HIS A 148 69.77 -10.85 -16.86
C HIS A 148 69.73 -11.98 -15.84
#